data_AF-G9QKW1-F1
#
_entry.id   AF-G9QKW1-F1
#
_cell.length_a   1.000
_cell.length_b   1.000
_cell.length_c   1.000
_cell.angle_alpha   90.00
_cell.angle_beta   90.00
_cell.angle_gamma   90.00
#
_symmetry.space_group_name_H-M   'P 1'
#
loop_
_entity.id
_entity.type
_entity.pdbx_description
1 polymer ?
#
loop_
_entity_poly.entity_id
_entity_poly.type
_entity_poly.pdbx_seq_one_letter_code
_entity_poly.pdbx_strand_id
1 'polypeptide(L)'
;MKICLNYFISSIWQKKYKKAKSLNQIGSCYTETIASEWQRIKYEKRQSLYHCGKLSRGLNYYQEVLGGEIKNVQLADDVEMFKGHEGKCLHAKLHLGNSIIHFSDPFGRVEKGDNVKITIEFDSEEEIRKVYQSLVADGQAILELQDTFWGALHANVIDKYGIGWLLNYQK
;
A
#
# COMPACT_ATOMS: atom_id res chain seq x y z
N MET A 1 -0.20 23.33 9.03
CA MET A 1 0.11 24.00 7.74
C MET A 1 1.23 25.02 7.92
N LYS A 2 2.47 24.64 7.56
CA LYS A 2 3.59 25.49 7.12
C LYS A 2 4.77 24.55 6.81
N ILE A 3 5.28 24.62 5.58
CA ILE A 3 6.47 23.93 5.09
C ILE A 3 7.70 24.73 5.54
N CYS A 4 8.75 24.04 5.99
CA CYS A 4 10.14 24.49 5.85
C CYS A 4 11.08 23.26 5.94
N LEU A 5 11.49 22.74 4.79
CA LEU A 5 12.71 21.95 4.65
C LEU A 5 13.91 22.89 4.77
N ASN A 6 14.92 22.54 5.56
CA ASN A 6 16.32 22.70 5.16
C ASN A 6 17.30 22.06 6.16
N TYR A 7 18.42 21.58 5.60
CA TYR A 7 19.66 21.10 6.24
C TYR A 7 19.69 19.66 6.75
N PHE A 8 20.20 18.74 5.91
CA PHE A 8 21.40 17.95 6.27
C PHE A 8 22.00 17.14 5.10
N ILE A 9 22.33 17.75 3.95
CA ILE A 9 23.25 17.10 2.98
C ILE A 9 24.15 18.15 2.33
N SER A 10 25.05 18.81 3.08
CA SER A 10 25.90 19.88 2.54
C SER A 10 27.39 19.54 2.35
N SER A 11 27.93 18.46 2.93
CA SER A 11 29.40 18.29 2.92
C SER A 11 29.96 17.49 1.74
N ILE A 12 29.17 16.61 1.11
CA ILE A 12 29.66 15.76 -0.01
C ILE A 12 29.42 16.42 -1.38
N TRP A 13 28.43 17.30 -1.49
CA TRP A 13 28.02 17.90 -2.76
C TRP A 13 28.92 19.05 -3.24
N GLN A 14 29.54 19.83 -2.34
CA GLN A 14 30.40 20.95 -2.76
C GLN A 14 31.71 20.53 -3.42
N LYS A 15 32.27 19.36 -3.06
CA LYS A 15 33.52 18.85 -3.67
C LYS A 15 33.32 18.35 -5.10
N LYS A 16 32.15 17.78 -5.43
CA LYS A 16 31.82 17.41 -6.83
C LYS A 16 31.42 18.63 -7.67
N TYR A 17 30.75 19.62 -7.09
CA TYR A 17 30.25 20.78 -7.84
C TYR A 17 31.36 21.75 -8.31
N LYS A 18 32.45 21.90 -7.54
CA LYS A 18 33.58 22.75 -7.96
C LYS A 18 34.35 22.20 -9.18
N LYS A 19 34.27 20.91 -9.47
CA LYS A 19 34.90 20.29 -10.63
C LYS A 19 34.10 20.48 -11.93
N ALA A 20 32.83 20.88 -11.82
CA ALA A 20 31.92 21.07 -12.95
C ALA A 20 31.86 22.54 -13.46
N LYS A 21 32.51 23.49 -12.78
CA LYS A 21 32.43 24.92 -13.10
C LYS A 21 33.52 25.46 -14.05
N SER A 22 34.43 24.60 -14.54
CA SER A 22 35.48 25.00 -15.49
C SER A 22 35.10 24.83 -16.97
N LEU A 23 33.86 24.43 -17.26
CA LEU A 23 33.35 24.31 -18.62
C LEU A 23 32.00 25.04 -18.70
N ASN A 24 32.07 26.37 -18.72
CA ASN A 24 30.94 27.23 -19.07
C ASN A 24 30.97 27.44 -20.59
N GLN A 25 30.07 26.77 -21.30
CA GLN A 25 29.34 27.26 -22.48
C GLN A 25 28.52 26.09 -23.03
N ILE A 26 27.29 26.38 -23.44
CA ILE A 26 26.17 25.44 -23.73
C ILE A 26 25.46 25.02 -22.42
N GLY A 27 24.25 25.44 -22.06
CA GLY A 27 23.23 26.28 -22.65
C GLY A 27 21.99 26.03 -21.78
N SER A 28 21.36 27.08 -21.25
CA SER A 28 20.26 27.00 -20.25
C SER A 28 19.03 26.20 -20.71
N CYS A 29 18.96 25.85 -22.00
CA CYS A 29 17.93 24.99 -22.57
C CYS A 29 18.09 23.50 -22.20
N TYR A 30 19.32 23.03 -21.92
CA TYR A 30 19.54 21.62 -21.58
C TYR A 30 19.17 21.29 -20.13
N THR A 31 19.29 22.25 -19.21
CA THR A 31 19.02 22.01 -17.78
C THR A 31 17.53 21.83 -17.48
N GLU A 32 16.63 22.50 -18.21
CA GLU A 32 15.18 22.30 -18.08
C GLU A 32 14.72 20.99 -18.73
N THR A 33 15.31 20.62 -19.87
CA THR A 33 15.04 19.32 -20.52
C THR A 33 15.53 18.17 -19.67
N ILE A 34 16.72 18.28 -19.07
CA ILE A 34 17.25 17.27 -18.16
C ILE A 34 16.40 17.22 -16.87
N ALA A 35 16.02 18.36 -16.27
CA ALA A 35 15.18 18.36 -15.06
C ALA A 35 13.76 17.79 -15.31
N SER A 36 13.17 18.10 -16.46
CA SER A 36 11.85 17.59 -16.87
C SER A 36 11.93 16.12 -17.31
N GLU A 37 12.99 15.68 -17.98
CA GLU A 37 13.28 14.26 -18.23
C GLU A 37 13.59 13.51 -16.93
N TRP A 38 14.27 14.11 -15.94
CA TRP A 38 14.46 13.48 -14.63
C TRP A 38 13.15 13.41 -13.85
N GLN A 39 12.30 14.43 -13.90
CA GLN A 39 10.96 14.34 -13.33
C GLN A 39 10.12 13.31 -14.06
N ARG A 40 10.17 13.24 -15.40
CA ARG A 40 9.48 12.24 -16.22
C ARG A 40 10.01 10.84 -15.96
N ILE A 41 11.32 10.61 -15.92
CA ILE A 41 11.95 9.33 -15.58
C ILE A 41 11.67 8.94 -14.13
N LYS A 42 11.59 9.90 -13.19
CA LYS A 42 11.23 9.64 -11.79
C LYS A 42 9.73 9.33 -11.65
N TYR A 43 8.89 9.93 -12.49
CA TYR A 43 7.45 9.66 -12.57
C TYR A 43 7.16 8.35 -13.30
N GLU A 44 7.82 8.08 -14.43
CA GLU A 44 7.79 6.84 -15.22
C GLU A 44 8.38 5.65 -14.45
N LYS A 45 9.49 5.81 -13.73
CA LYS A 45 10.02 4.75 -12.83
C LYS A 45 9.16 4.54 -11.58
N ARG A 46 8.40 5.55 -11.13
CA ARG A 46 7.36 5.35 -10.10
C ARG A 46 6.14 4.63 -10.66
N GLN A 47 5.74 4.98 -11.88
CA GLN A 47 4.62 4.39 -12.60
C GLN A 47 4.92 2.96 -13.08
N SER A 48 6.20 2.59 -13.29
CA SER A 48 6.57 1.24 -13.74
C SER A 48 6.45 0.18 -12.64
N LEU A 49 6.06 0.54 -11.41
CA LEU A 49 6.10 -0.38 -10.27
C LEU A 49 4.81 -1.14 -10.01
N TYR A 50 3.66 -0.77 -10.59
CA TYR A 50 2.40 -1.50 -10.38
C TYR A 50 1.56 -1.53 -11.66
N HIS A 51 1.87 -2.46 -12.56
CA HIS A 51 1.05 -2.74 -13.75
C HIS A 51 -0.19 -3.58 -13.35
N CYS A 52 -1.02 -3.07 -12.44
CA CYS A 52 -2.03 -3.88 -11.75
C CYS A 52 -3.39 -3.19 -11.69
N GLY A 53 -4.31 -3.53 -12.60
CA GLY A 53 -5.75 -3.25 -12.49
C GLY A 53 -6.20 -1.83 -12.08
N LYS A 54 -7.46 -1.72 -11.63
CA LYS A 54 -8.04 -0.45 -11.12
C LYS A 54 -7.42 -0.04 -9.76
N LEU A 55 -6.89 -1.00 -8.99
CA LEU A 55 -6.35 -0.76 -7.65
C LEU A 55 -5.00 -0.03 -7.68
N SER A 56 -4.12 -0.27 -8.66
CA SER A 56 -2.87 0.50 -8.81
C SER A 56 -3.11 2.00 -8.95
N ARG A 57 -4.18 2.39 -9.68
CA ARG A 57 -4.60 3.79 -9.82
C ARG A 57 -5.08 4.36 -8.50
N GLY A 58 -5.84 3.59 -7.73
CA GLY A 58 -6.28 3.98 -6.39
C GLY A 58 -5.10 4.13 -5.42
N LEU A 59 -4.20 3.15 -5.37
CA LEU A 59 -3.06 3.13 -4.45
C LEU A 59 -2.10 4.31 -4.70
N ASN A 60 -1.75 4.57 -5.97
CA ASN A 60 -0.91 5.71 -6.32
C ASN A 60 -1.60 7.04 -5.99
N TYR A 61 -2.91 7.16 -6.27
CA TYR A 61 -3.67 8.35 -5.89
C TYR A 61 -3.67 8.59 -4.37
N TYR A 62 -3.96 7.56 -3.56
CA TYR A 62 -3.95 7.71 -2.11
C TYR A 62 -2.55 7.99 -1.56
N GLN A 63 -1.49 7.44 -2.14
CA GLN A 63 -0.12 7.80 -1.78
C GLN A 63 0.18 9.27 -2.14
N GLU A 64 -0.26 9.75 -3.29
CA GLU A 64 -0.06 11.16 -3.69
C GLU A 64 -0.81 12.13 -2.75
N VAL A 65 -2.04 11.79 -2.35
CA VAL A 65 -2.89 12.63 -1.49
C VAL A 65 -2.49 12.57 -0.02
N LEU A 66 -2.27 11.38 0.52
CA LEU A 66 -2.03 11.15 1.94
C LEU A 66 -0.53 11.13 2.29
N GLY A 67 0.34 11.01 1.28
CA GLY A 67 1.76 10.71 1.47
C GLY A 67 1.98 9.24 1.85
N GLY A 68 3.09 8.97 2.53
CA GLY A 68 3.42 7.64 3.01
C GLY A 68 4.20 6.76 2.04
N GLU A 69 4.43 5.53 2.47
CA GLU A 69 5.25 4.54 1.76
C GLU A 69 4.42 3.30 1.43
N ILE A 70 4.37 2.95 0.15
CA ILE A 70 3.75 1.70 -0.31
C ILE A 70 4.73 0.57 -0.03
N LYS A 71 4.25 -0.50 0.62
CA LYS A 71 5.01 -1.71 0.95
C LYS A 71 4.20 -2.96 0.68
N ASN A 72 4.93 -4.09 0.61
CA ASN A 72 4.39 -5.44 0.57
C ASN A 72 3.30 -5.63 -0.48
N VAL A 73 3.57 -5.19 -1.72
CA VAL A 73 2.63 -5.40 -2.82
C VAL A 73 2.81 -6.80 -3.38
N GLN A 74 1.72 -7.56 -3.39
CA GLN A 74 1.64 -8.93 -3.85
C GLN A 74 0.53 -9.01 -4.90
N LEU A 75 0.90 -9.48 -6.08
CA LEU A 75 -0.02 -9.74 -7.18
C LEU A 75 -0.49 -11.20 -7.12
N ALA A 76 -1.64 -11.46 -7.72
CA ALA A 76 -2.13 -12.83 -7.94
C ALA A 76 -1.29 -13.61 -8.96
N ASP A 77 -0.43 -12.91 -9.70
CA ASP A 77 0.53 -13.45 -10.64
C ASP A 77 1.38 -14.53 -9.95
N ASP A 78 1.53 -15.67 -10.61
CA ASP A 78 2.32 -16.82 -10.15
C ASP A 78 1.83 -17.53 -8.88
N VAL A 79 0.61 -17.22 -8.39
CA VAL A 79 -0.01 -17.98 -7.29
C VAL A 79 -1.04 -18.97 -7.85
N GLU A 80 -0.74 -20.27 -7.83
CA GLU A 80 -1.56 -21.33 -8.47
C GLU A 80 -3.04 -21.29 -8.04
N MET A 81 -3.32 -20.98 -6.76
CA MET A 81 -4.69 -20.89 -6.25
C MET A 81 -5.50 -19.70 -6.81
N PHE A 82 -4.84 -18.73 -7.46
CA PHE A 82 -5.46 -17.54 -8.06
C PHE A 82 -5.32 -17.49 -9.59
N LYS A 83 -5.08 -18.63 -10.23
CA LYS A 83 -5.05 -18.73 -11.69
C LYS A 83 -6.34 -18.19 -12.33
N GLY A 84 -6.21 -17.35 -13.36
CA GLY A 84 -7.33 -16.61 -13.97
C GLY A 84 -7.63 -15.26 -13.32
N HIS A 85 -6.83 -14.83 -12.35
CA HIS A 85 -6.89 -13.51 -11.73
C HIS A 85 -5.60 -12.70 -11.91
N GLU A 86 -4.83 -12.98 -12.97
CA GLU A 86 -3.58 -12.31 -13.29
C GLU A 86 -3.79 -10.78 -13.38
N GLY A 87 -2.83 -10.03 -12.83
CA GLY A 87 -2.86 -8.58 -12.74
C GLY A 87 -3.79 -8.03 -11.66
N LYS A 88 -4.43 -8.86 -10.81
CA LYS A 88 -5.11 -8.42 -9.59
C LYS A 88 -4.16 -8.33 -8.41
N CYS A 89 -4.34 -7.33 -7.57
CA CYS A 89 -3.58 -7.16 -6.34
C CYS A 89 -4.18 -8.01 -5.22
N LEU A 90 -3.45 -9.01 -4.74
CA LEU A 90 -3.83 -9.77 -3.54
C LEU A 90 -3.70 -8.91 -2.29
N HIS A 91 -2.62 -8.16 -2.19
CA HIS A 91 -2.28 -7.42 -0.99
C HIS A 91 -1.37 -6.24 -1.30
N ALA A 92 -1.63 -5.09 -0.71
CA ALA A 92 -0.72 -3.95 -0.68
C ALA A 92 -0.94 -3.17 0.62
N LYS A 93 0.14 -2.54 1.13
CA LYS A 93 0.09 -1.72 2.35
C LYS A 93 0.54 -0.30 2.03
N LEU A 94 -0.25 0.70 2.42
CA LEU A 94 0.19 2.10 2.48
C LEU A 94 0.47 2.47 3.94
N HIS A 95 1.74 2.70 4.26
CA HIS A 95 2.17 3.07 5.61
C HIS A 95 2.08 4.59 5.80
N LEU A 96 1.29 5.01 6.79
CA LEU A 96 1.03 6.40 7.18
C LEU A 96 1.40 6.59 8.66
N GLY A 97 2.67 6.88 8.94
CA GLY A 97 3.17 6.95 10.32
C GLY A 97 3.01 5.60 11.03
N ASN A 98 2.18 5.56 12.09
CA ASN A 98 1.87 4.34 12.84
C ASN A 98 0.63 3.60 12.32
N SER A 99 -0.03 4.11 11.28
CA SER A 99 -1.21 3.49 10.67
C SER A 99 -0.86 2.83 9.35
N ILE A 100 -1.59 1.76 9.01
CA ILE A 100 -1.43 1.05 7.74
C ILE A 100 -2.80 0.94 7.08
N ILE A 101 -2.89 1.34 5.81
CA ILE A 101 -4.07 1.09 4.99
C ILE A 101 -3.78 -0.12 4.10
N HIS A 102 -4.67 -1.10 4.15
CA HIS A 102 -4.56 -2.32 3.37
C HIS A 102 -5.42 -2.21 2.10
N PHE A 103 -4.86 -2.63 0.97
CA PHE A 103 -5.54 -2.65 -0.31
C PHE A 103 -5.49 -4.06 -0.92
N SER A 104 -6.59 -4.47 -1.53
CA SER A 104 -6.71 -5.71 -2.28
C SER A 104 -7.81 -5.56 -3.34
N ASP A 105 -7.62 -6.17 -4.50
CA ASP A 105 -8.68 -6.28 -5.50
C ASP A 105 -9.74 -7.30 -5.05
N PRO A 106 -11.00 -7.15 -5.46
CA PRO A 106 -12.02 -8.15 -5.22
C PRO A 106 -11.80 -9.37 -6.13
N PHE A 107 -11.86 -10.57 -5.55
CA PHE A 107 -11.78 -11.85 -6.25
C PHE A 107 -13.16 -12.47 -6.55
N GLY A 108 -14.25 -11.76 -6.22
CA GLY A 108 -15.62 -12.19 -6.44
C GLY A 108 -16.57 -11.01 -6.64
N ARG A 109 -17.87 -11.24 -6.41
CA ARG A 109 -18.90 -10.19 -6.46
C ARG A 109 -18.72 -9.25 -5.26
N VAL A 110 -18.78 -7.94 -5.50
CA VAL A 110 -18.73 -6.92 -4.45
C VAL A 110 -20.14 -6.43 -4.21
N GLU A 111 -20.65 -6.56 -2.99
CA GLU A 111 -21.92 -5.97 -2.60
C GLU A 111 -21.73 -4.55 -2.07
N LYS A 112 -22.82 -3.77 -2.03
CA LYS A 112 -22.78 -2.40 -1.56
C LYS A 112 -22.50 -2.41 -0.05
N GLY A 113 -21.33 -1.93 0.36
CA GLY A 113 -20.86 -1.99 1.75
C GLY A 113 -19.57 -2.80 1.93
N ASP A 114 -19.24 -3.70 1.00
CA ASP A 114 -18.02 -4.53 1.04
C ASP A 114 -16.74 -3.79 0.64
N ASN A 115 -16.87 -2.51 0.25
CA ASN A 115 -15.79 -1.72 -0.34
C ASN A 115 -14.73 -1.26 0.67
N VAL A 116 -15.02 -1.28 1.97
CA VAL A 116 -14.08 -0.94 3.03
C VAL A 116 -14.26 -1.92 4.19
N LYS A 117 -13.16 -2.50 4.65
CA LYS A 117 -13.13 -3.32 5.86
C LYS A 117 -12.13 -2.74 6.85
N ILE A 118 -12.43 -2.91 8.12
CA ILE A 118 -11.54 -2.53 9.21
C ILE A 118 -10.72 -3.75 9.58
N THR A 119 -9.40 -3.64 9.49
CA THR A 119 -8.49 -4.67 9.96
C THR A 119 -8.07 -4.38 11.40
N ILE A 120 -8.19 -5.38 12.27
CA ILE A 120 -7.63 -5.34 13.62
C ILE A 120 -6.54 -6.41 13.70
N GLU A 121 -5.33 -5.98 14.04
CA GLU A 121 -4.24 -6.87 14.42
C GLU A 121 -4.28 -7.07 15.94
N PHE A 122 -4.29 -8.32 16.38
CA PHE A 122 -4.33 -8.68 17.80
C PHE A 122 -2.93 -9.09 18.27
N ASP A 123 -2.65 -8.91 19.56
CA ASP A 123 -1.38 -9.31 20.17
C ASP A 123 -1.44 -10.71 20.82
N SER A 124 -2.64 -11.32 20.89
CA SER A 124 -2.86 -12.64 21.49
C SER A 124 -3.97 -13.43 20.81
N GLU A 125 -3.85 -14.76 20.87
CA GLU A 125 -4.86 -15.69 20.35
C GLU A 125 -6.18 -15.59 21.15
N GLU A 126 -6.09 -15.35 22.46
CA GLU A 126 -7.24 -15.22 23.35
C GLU A 126 -8.11 -14.01 22.99
N GLU A 127 -7.49 -12.86 22.68
CA GLU A 127 -8.21 -11.63 22.35
C GLU A 127 -8.95 -11.74 21.01
N ILE A 128 -8.29 -12.26 19.97
CA ILE A 128 -8.95 -12.45 18.67
C ILE A 128 -10.13 -13.42 18.78
N ARG A 129 -10.00 -14.52 19.53
CA ARG A 129 -11.10 -15.47 19.75
C ARG A 129 -12.28 -14.84 20.47
N LYS A 130 -12.01 -14.03 21.50
CA LYS A 130 -13.05 -13.30 22.26
C LYS A 130 -13.79 -12.29 21.39
N VAL A 131 -13.06 -11.50 20.60
CA VAL A 131 -13.67 -10.49 19.71
C VAL A 131 -14.44 -11.18 18.58
N TYR A 132 -13.88 -12.22 17.97
CA TYR A 132 -14.55 -13.02 16.95
C TYR A 132 -15.90 -13.53 17.45
N GLN A 133 -15.94 -14.21 18.60
CA GLN A 133 -17.18 -14.72 19.19
C GLN A 133 -18.23 -13.61 19.40
N SER A 134 -17.78 -12.43 19.83
CA SER A 134 -18.67 -11.30 20.07
C SER A 134 -19.26 -10.73 18.76
N LEU A 135 -18.45 -10.65 17.70
CA LEU A 135 -18.89 -10.14 16.41
C LEU A 135 -19.83 -11.11 15.69
N VAL A 136 -19.57 -12.42 15.77
CA VAL A 136 -20.42 -13.42 15.10
C VAL A 136 -21.72 -13.72 15.84
N ALA A 137 -21.86 -13.32 17.12
CA ALA A 137 -23.07 -13.58 17.90
C ALA A 137 -24.34 -12.99 17.27
N ASP A 138 -24.24 -11.76 16.73
CA ASP A 138 -25.31 -11.09 15.99
C ASP A 138 -24.91 -10.80 14.52
N GLY A 139 -23.74 -11.26 14.10
CA GLY A 139 -23.17 -10.99 12.78
C GLY A 139 -23.11 -12.22 11.89
N GLN A 140 -22.35 -12.12 10.81
CA GLN A 140 -22.11 -13.19 9.85
C GLN A 140 -20.62 -13.39 9.63
N ALA A 141 -20.13 -14.60 9.90
CA ALA A 141 -18.80 -15.00 9.47
C ALA A 141 -18.81 -15.25 7.94
N ILE A 142 -18.07 -14.42 7.20
CA ILE A 142 -17.79 -14.63 5.78
C ILE A 142 -16.62 -15.60 5.61
N LEU A 143 -15.63 -15.49 6.50
CA LEU A 143 -14.60 -16.49 6.73
C LEU A 143 -14.52 -16.76 8.23
N GLU A 144 -14.78 -18.01 8.62
CA GLU A 144 -14.66 -18.43 10.01
C GLU A 144 -13.22 -18.28 10.51
N LEU A 145 -13.07 -18.08 11.83
CA LEU A 145 -11.75 -17.95 12.44
C LEU A 145 -10.95 -19.23 12.28
N GLN A 146 -9.91 -19.17 11.45
CA GLN A 146 -9.13 -20.33 11.06
C GLN A 146 -7.66 -20.00 10.84
N ASP A 147 -6.83 -21.04 10.90
CA ASP A 147 -5.43 -20.95 10.51
C ASP A 147 -5.30 -20.74 9.00
N THR A 148 -4.40 -19.85 8.62
CA THR A 148 -4.17 -19.47 7.22
C THR A 148 -2.80 -19.92 6.74
N PHE A 149 -2.65 -20.08 5.43
CA PHE A 149 -1.39 -20.55 4.83
C PHE A 149 -0.21 -19.57 5.05
N TRP A 150 -0.48 -18.32 5.42
CA TRP A 150 0.52 -17.31 5.76
C TRP A 150 0.86 -17.27 7.26
N GLY A 151 0.45 -18.29 8.03
CA GLY A 151 0.84 -18.45 9.43
C GLY A 151 0.14 -17.52 10.40
N ALA A 152 -1.05 -17.01 10.06
CA ALA A 152 -1.87 -16.21 10.96
C ALA A 152 -3.18 -16.94 11.29
N LEU A 153 -3.74 -16.63 12.47
CA LEU A 153 -5.14 -16.92 12.78
C LEU A 153 -5.97 -15.75 12.25
N HIS A 154 -6.93 -16.02 11.37
CA HIS A 154 -7.63 -14.96 10.62
C HIS A 154 -9.13 -15.22 10.50
N ALA A 155 -9.93 -14.14 10.49
CA ALA A 155 -11.37 -14.19 10.21
C ALA A 155 -11.83 -12.96 9.42
N ASN A 156 -12.95 -13.12 8.69
CA ASN A 156 -13.66 -12.04 8.02
C ASN A 156 -15.13 -12.08 8.47
N VAL A 157 -15.58 -11.03 9.15
CA VAL A 157 -16.90 -10.97 9.78
C VAL A 157 -17.62 -9.71 9.33
N ILE A 158 -18.90 -9.82 8.97
CA ILE A 158 -19.80 -8.68 8.85
C ILE A 158 -20.60 -8.61 10.16
N ASP A 159 -20.52 -7.50 10.88
CA ASP A 159 -21.29 -7.34 12.11
C ASP A 159 -22.78 -7.04 11.85
N LYS A 160 -23.59 -6.97 12.92
CA LYS A 160 -25.02 -6.66 12.83
C LYS A 160 -25.36 -5.29 12.22
N TYR A 161 -24.39 -4.40 12.09
CA TYR A 161 -24.54 -3.08 11.49
C TYR A 161 -24.07 -3.04 10.02
N GLY A 162 -23.61 -4.17 9.48
CA GLY A 162 -23.12 -4.28 8.12
C GLY A 162 -21.67 -3.81 7.94
N ILE A 163 -20.90 -3.64 9.02
CA ILE A 163 -19.49 -3.27 8.95
C ILE A 163 -18.65 -4.53 8.75
N GLY A 164 -17.75 -4.51 7.75
CA GLY A 164 -16.81 -5.59 7.50
C GLY A 164 -15.55 -5.49 8.36
N TRP A 165 -15.22 -6.57 9.04
CA TRP A 165 -14.08 -6.71 9.94
C TRP A 165 -13.14 -7.81 9.44
N LEU A 166 -11.86 -7.49 9.35
CA LEU A 166 -10.78 -8.45 9.14
C LEU A 166 -10.01 -8.58 10.46
N LEU A 167 -10.14 -9.74 11.11
CA LEU A 167 -9.44 -10.01 12.37
C LEU A 167 -8.18 -10.80 12.04
N ASN A 168 -7.02 -10.34 12.49
CA ASN A 168 -5.76 -10.99 12.25
C ASN A 168 -4.92 -11.11 13.53
N TYR A 169 -4.36 -12.29 13.76
CA TYR A 169 -3.34 -12.53 14.77
C TYR A 169 -2.20 -13.27 14.11
N GLN A 170 -1.07 -12.57 13.93
CA GLN A 170 0.16 -13.18 13.47
C GLN A 170 0.76 -14.08 14.56
N LYS A 171 0.90 -15.39 14.28
CA LYS A 171 1.53 -16.36 15.19
C LYS A 171 3.04 -16.24 15.22
#